data_AF-A0A662DRZ5-F1
#
_entry.id   AF-A0A662DRZ5-F1
#
_cell.length_a   1.000
_cell.length_b   1.000
_cell.length_c   1.000
_cell.angle_alpha   90.00
_cell.angle_beta   90.00
_cell.angle_gamma   90.00
#
_symmetry.space_group_name_H-M   'P 1'
#
loop_
_entity.id
_entity.type
_entity.pdbx_description
1 polymer ?
#
loop_
_entity_poly.entity_id
_entity_poly.type
_entity_poly.pdbx_seq_one_letter_code
_entity_poly.pdbx_strand_id
1 'polypeptide(L)'
;MADSAPKRPPHSIRSAIRPAASHAPIDAPVAVFTFVGAWLVSQILASVVVAVLGGGEAASETSIGVLAIALVAGWSAILAGMWVASDRAGSGHPTDDYGISFAPVDALGLGIGALSQLVLVKVVYLPLEEIWPNTFTDDRLQENA
;
A
#
# COMPACT_ATOMS: atom_id res chain seq x y z
N MET A 1 23.85 25.99 -71.53
CA MET A 1 24.24 25.07 -70.44
C MET A 1 23.98 25.83 -69.14
N ALA A 2 22.80 25.64 -68.55
CA ALA A 2 22.43 26.25 -67.27
C ALA A 2 22.31 25.11 -66.24
N ASP A 3 23.20 25.14 -65.26
CA ASP A 3 23.34 24.15 -64.21
C ASP A 3 22.21 24.33 -63.18
N SER A 4 21.27 23.40 -63.16
CA SER A 4 20.14 23.40 -62.22
C SER A 4 20.54 22.64 -60.96
N ALA A 5 20.96 23.38 -59.93
CA ALA A 5 21.28 22.84 -58.62
C ALA A 5 20.07 22.12 -57.98
N PRO A 6 20.28 20.99 -57.27
CA PRO A 6 19.19 20.24 -56.65
C PRO A 6 18.59 20.99 -55.45
N LYS A 7 17.28 21.25 -55.50
CA LYS A 7 16.52 21.81 -54.36
C LYS A 7 16.53 20.80 -53.20
N ARG A 8 17.13 21.18 -52.06
CA ARG A 8 17.07 20.37 -50.82
C ARG A 8 15.60 20.21 -50.39
N PRO A 9 15.17 19.00 -50.01
CA PRO A 9 13.82 18.80 -49.49
C PRO A 9 13.65 19.58 -48.17
N PRO A 10 12.45 20.12 -47.90
CA PRO A 10 12.19 20.85 -46.67
C PRO A 10 12.40 19.93 -45.47
N HIS A 11 13.07 20.46 -44.45
CA HIS A 11 13.33 19.77 -43.19
C HIS A 11 11.98 19.42 -42.55
N SER A 12 11.56 18.17 -42.66
CA SER A 12 10.40 17.65 -41.93
C SER A 12 10.78 17.62 -40.45
N ILE A 13 10.35 18.63 -39.70
CA ILE A 13 10.34 18.56 -38.25
C ILE A 13 9.29 17.49 -37.93
N ARG A 14 9.73 16.24 -37.75
CA ARG A 14 8.92 15.21 -37.13
C ARG A 14 8.56 15.76 -35.75
N SER A 15 7.31 16.19 -35.58
CA SER A 15 6.77 16.53 -34.28
C SER A 15 6.88 15.28 -33.41
N ALA A 16 7.93 15.21 -32.61
CA ALA A 16 8.25 14.09 -31.73
C ALA A 16 7.43 14.14 -30.42
N ILE A 17 6.51 15.09 -30.31
CA ILE A 17 5.54 15.14 -29.21
C ILE A 17 4.29 14.44 -29.72
N ARG A 18 4.30 13.10 -29.69
CA ARG A 18 3.03 12.41 -29.43
C ARG A 18 2.63 12.85 -28.03
N PRO A 19 1.42 13.38 -27.80
CA PRO A 19 0.88 13.34 -26.46
C PRO A 19 0.99 11.88 -26.02
N ALA A 20 1.73 11.60 -24.95
CA ALA A 20 1.44 10.39 -24.21
C ALA A 20 -0.07 10.49 -23.97
N ALA A 21 -0.85 9.55 -24.51
CA ALA A 21 -2.28 9.52 -24.25
C ALA A 21 -2.41 9.22 -22.76
N SER A 22 -2.33 10.28 -21.93
CA SER A 22 -2.55 10.19 -20.51
C SER A 22 -3.97 9.68 -20.40
N HIS A 23 -4.11 8.42 -19.96
CA HIS A 23 -5.43 7.95 -19.60
C HIS A 23 -6.01 8.93 -18.59
N ALA A 24 -7.30 9.21 -18.73
CA ALA A 24 -7.96 10.10 -17.78
C ALA A 24 -7.70 9.51 -16.37
N PRO A 25 -7.18 10.32 -15.44
CA PRO A 25 -6.92 9.83 -14.09
C PRO A 25 -8.23 9.35 -13.47
N ILE A 26 -8.15 8.31 -12.64
CA ILE A 26 -9.32 7.80 -11.91
C ILE A 26 -9.94 8.95 -11.12
N ASP A 27 -11.23 9.19 -11.35
CA ASP A 27 -11.96 10.26 -10.70
C ASP A 27 -11.90 10.12 -9.17
N ALA A 28 -11.61 11.22 -8.48
CA ALA A 28 -11.43 11.23 -7.03
C ALA A 28 -12.62 10.63 -6.25
N PRO A 29 -13.90 10.89 -6.60
CA PRO A 29 -15.03 10.24 -5.94
C PRO A 29 -15.00 8.72 -6.09
N VAL A 30 -14.68 8.19 -7.28
CA VAL A 30 -14.58 6.74 -7.53
C VAL A 30 -13.48 6.15 -6.66
N ALA A 31 -12.30 6.77 -6.66
CA ALA A 31 -11.18 6.34 -5.82
C ALA A 31 -11.55 6.30 -4.33
N VAL A 32 -12.20 7.36 -3.82
CA VAL A 32 -12.64 7.45 -2.42
C VAL A 32 -13.68 6.37 -2.09
N PHE A 33 -14.72 6.20 -2.91
CA PHE A 33 -15.76 5.20 -2.65
C PHE A 33 -15.22 3.77 -2.73
N THR A 34 -14.36 3.47 -3.70
CA THR A 34 -13.73 2.15 -3.80
C THR A 34 -12.77 1.90 -2.65
N PHE A 35 -11.99 2.89 -2.22
CA PHE A 35 -11.12 2.77 -1.05
C PHE A 35 -11.92 2.52 0.23
N VAL A 36 -12.95 3.32 0.50
CA VAL A 36 -13.80 3.15 1.71
C VAL A 36 -14.51 1.80 1.68
N GLY A 37 -15.04 1.38 0.54
CA GLY A 37 -15.66 0.06 0.38
C GLY A 37 -14.68 -1.08 0.63
N ALA A 38 -13.48 -1.01 0.04
CA ALA A 38 -12.43 -1.99 0.26
C ALA A 38 -11.93 -2.00 1.72
N TRP A 39 -11.87 -0.84 2.36
CA TRP A 39 -11.51 -0.71 3.76
C TRP A 39 -12.55 -1.37 4.68
N LEU A 40 -13.85 -1.19 4.42
CA LEU A 40 -14.90 -1.90 5.16
C LEU A 40 -14.79 -3.42 4.98
N VAL A 41 -14.57 -3.89 3.75
CA VAL A 41 -14.35 -5.31 3.46
C VAL A 41 -13.10 -5.83 4.19
N SER A 42 -12.02 -5.04 4.22
CA SER A 42 -10.82 -5.34 4.99
C SER A 42 -11.12 -5.52 6.48
N GLN A 43 -11.91 -4.63 7.09
CA GLN A 43 -12.28 -4.77 8.51
C GLN A 43 -13.05 -6.07 8.76
N ILE A 44 -13.98 -6.43 7.87
CA ILE A 44 -14.74 -7.68 7.96
C ILE A 44 -13.80 -8.89 7.84
N LEU A 45 -12.93 -8.93 6.84
CA LEU A 45 -12.02 -10.06 6.63
C LEU A 45 -11.04 -10.23 7.78
N ALA A 46 -10.45 -9.14 8.27
CA ALA A 46 -9.56 -9.17 9.43
C ALA A 46 -10.30 -9.70 10.67
N SER A 47 -11.53 -9.22 10.91
CA SER A 47 -12.37 -9.66 12.02
C SER A 47 -12.73 -11.15 11.92
N VAL A 48 -13.04 -11.64 10.72
CA VAL A 48 -13.31 -13.07 10.48
C VAL A 48 -12.07 -13.92 10.78
N VAL A 49 -10.88 -13.49 10.33
CA VAL A 49 -9.63 -14.21 10.62
C VAL A 49 -9.39 -14.31 12.12
N VAL A 50 -9.53 -13.19 12.85
CA VAL A 50 -9.37 -13.18 14.32
C VAL A 50 -10.45 -14.02 14.99
N ALA A 51 -11.71 -13.95 14.56
CA ALA A 51 -12.78 -14.73 15.16
C ALA A 51 -12.60 -16.25 14.97
N VAL A 52 -12.01 -16.67 13.84
CA VAL A 52 -11.82 -18.10 13.52
C VAL A 52 -10.53 -18.66 14.12
N LEU A 53 -9.45 -17.87 14.11
CA LEU A 53 -8.10 -18.34 14.47
C LEU A 53 -7.59 -17.78 15.81
N GLY A 54 -8.26 -16.77 16.39
CA GLY A 54 -7.76 -16.02 17.53
C GLY A 54 -7.80 -16.78 18.85
N GLY A 55 -8.67 -17.78 19.00
CA GLY A 55 -8.65 -18.74 20.11
C GLY A 55 -8.93 -18.18 21.51
N GLY A 56 -9.12 -16.86 21.67
CA GLY A 56 -9.41 -16.16 22.92
C GLY A 56 -10.61 -15.23 22.80
N GLU A 57 -11.20 -14.84 23.94
CA GLU A 57 -12.37 -13.94 23.98
C GLU A 57 -11.96 -12.47 23.84
N ALA A 58 -10.69 -12.14 24.15
CA ALA A 58 -10.14 -10.80 24.09
C ALA A 58 -9.07 -10.64 23.00
N ALA A 59 -8.99 -9.43 22.42
CA ALA A 59 -8.00 -9.11 21.38
C ALA A 59 -6.55 -9.20 21.87
N SER A 60 -6.31 -9.02 23.18
CA SER A 60 -5.00 -9.18 23.83
C SER A 60 -4.49 -10.62 23.81
N GLU A 61 -5.39 -11.61 23.75
CA GLU A 61 -5.04 -13.03 23.77
C GLU A 61 -4.72 -13.57 22.36
N THR A 62 -4.97 -12.77 21.33
CA THR A 62 -4.76 -13.18 19.94
C THR A 62 -3.27 -13.17 19.62
N SER A 63 -2.73 -14.34 19.27
CA SER A 63 -1.32 -14.46 18.91
C SER A 63 -0.91 -13.51 17.77
N ILE A 64 0.33 -13.01 17.84
CA ILE A 64 0.93 -12.15 16.80
C ILE A 64 0.83 -12.77 15.40
N GLY A 65 0.97 -14.10 15.29
CA GLY A 65 0.83 -14.81 14.01
C GLY A 65 -0.58 -14.68 13.41
N VAL A 66 -1.62 -14.78 14.23
CA VAL A 66 -3.01 -14.61 13.78
C VAL A 66 -3.27 -13.15 13.39
N LEU A 67 -2.76 -12.18 14.16
CA LEU A 67 -2.84 -10.76 13.80
C LEU A 67 -2.15 -10.46 12.48
N ALA A 68 -0.98 -11.05 12.22
CA ALA A 68 -0.28 -10.92 10.95
C ALA A 68 -1.10 -11.47 9.77
N ILE A 69 -1.73 -12.63 9.93
CA ILE A 69 -2.62 -13.22 8.91
C ILE A 69 -3.84 -12.32 8.66
N ALA A 70 -4.44 -11.78 9.73
CA ALA A 70 -5.57 -10.85 9.63
C ALA A 70 -5.18 -9.58 8.86
N LEU A 71 -3.98 -9.06 9.11
CA LEU A 71 -3.44 -7.90 8.40
C LEU A 71 -3.22 -8.20 6.91
N VAL A 72 -2.67 -9.38 6.57
CA VAL A 72 -2.52 -9.83 5.17
C VAL A 72 -3.88 -9.92 4.47
N ALA A 73 -4.89 -10.48 5.13
CA ALA A 73 -6.25 -10.55 4.58
C ALA A 73 -6.84 -9.16 4.33
N GLY A 74 -6.66 -8.23 5.27
CA GLY A 74 -7.10 -6.85 5.14
C GLY A 74 -6.43 -6.11 3.97
N TRP A 75 -5.10 -6.16 3.88
CA TRP A 75 -4.37 -5.56 2.76
C TRP A 75 -4.76 -6.15 1.41
N SER A 76 -5.01 -7.46 1.36
CA SER A 76 -5.47 -8.11 0.12
C SER A 76 -6.78 -7.50 -0.39
N ALA A 77 -7.70 -7.12 0.50
CA ALA A 77 -8.94 -6.44 0.13
C ALA A 77 -8.69 -5.02 -0.40
N ILE A 78 -7.78 -4.26 0.20
CA ILE A 78 -7.37 -2.93 -0.28
C ILE A 78 -6.72 -3.03 -1.66
N LEU A 79 -5.80 -3.97 -1.86
CA LEU A 79 -5.15 -4.23 -3.14
C LEU A 79 -6.17 -4.65 -4.21
N ALA A 80 -7.14 -5.49 -3.85
CA ALA A 80 -8.25 -5.85 -4.74
C ALA A 80 -9.13 -4.64 -5.08
N GLY A 81 -9.42 -3.77 -4.11
CA GLY A 81 -10.15 -2.52 -4.33
C GLY A 81 -9.43 -1.59 -5.32
N MET A 82 -8.12 -1.44 -5.15
CA MET A 82 -7.27 -0.73 -6.10
C MET A 82 -7.34 -1.35 -7.50
N TRP A 83 -7.26 -2.68 -7.60
CA TRP A 83 -7.43 -3.36 -8.89
C TRP A 83 -8.81 -3.08 -9.52
N VAL A 84 -9.88 -3.14 -8.73
CA VAL A 84 -11.24 -2.87 -9.18
C VAL A 84 -11.41 -1.42 -9.65
N ALA A 85 -10.79 -0.44 -8.99
CA ALA A 85 -10.83 0.95 -9.41
C ALA A 85 -10.09 1.13 -10.76
N SER A 86 -8.93 0.51 -10.94
CA SER A 86 -8.20 0.48 -12.20
C SER A 86 -9.00 -0.16 -13.33
N ASP A 87 -9.63 -1.31 -13.09
CA ASP A 87 -10.43 -2.04 -14.08
C ASP A 87 -11.71 -1.27 -14.50
N ARG A 88 -12.37 -0.59 -13.55
CA ARG A 88 -13.66 0.07 -13.80
C ARG A 88 -13.56 1.53 -14.25
N ALA A 89 -12.49 2.23 -13.87
CA ALA A 89 -12.37 3.67 -14.07
C ALA A 89 -10.99 4.10 -14.59
N GLY A 90 -10.03 3.18 -14.73
CA GLY A 90 -8.68 3.44 -15.23
C GLY A 90 -8.38 2.66 -16.51
N SER A 91 -7.14 2.21 -16.67
CA SER A 91 -6.65 1.45 -17.82
C SER A 91 -6.79 -0.08 -17.69
N GLY A 92 -7.27 -0.57 -16.54
CA GLY A 92 -7.25 -1.98 -16.17
C GLY A 92 -5.86 -2.57 -15.90
N HIS A 93 -4.81 -1.74 -15.95
CA HIS A 93 -3.44 -2.11 -15.64
C HIS A 93 -2.96 -1.27 -14.44
N PRO A 94 -3.03 -1.80 -13.21
CA PRO A 94 -2.69 -1.04 -12.00
C PRO A 94 -1.26 -0.46 -11.98
N THR A 95 -0.32 -1.10 -12.67
CA THR A 95 1.05 -0.58 -12.83
C THR A 95 1.07 0.76 -13.56
N ASP A 96 0.20 0.91 -14.55
CA ASP A 96 0.14 2.09 -15.42
C ASP A 96 -0.71 3.19 -14.77
N ASP A 97 -1.74 2.82 -14.01
CA ASP A 97 -2.64 3.75 -13.32
C ASP A 97 -2.06 4.34 -12.02
N TYR A 98 -1.27 3.57 -11.27
CA TYR A 98 -0.74 3.97 -9.97
C TYR A 98 0.78 4.13 -9.94
N GLY A 99 1.49 3.74 -11.00
CA GLY A 99 2.95 3.79 -11.07
C GLY A 99 3.65 2.85 -10.06
N ILE A 100 2.94 1.80 -9.60
CA ILE A 100 3.46 0.86 -8.62
C ILE A 100 4.24 -0.24 -9.35
N SER A 101 5.49 -0.45 -8.95
CA SER A 101 6.32 -1.57 -9.42
C SER A 101 6.95 -2.29 -8.24
N PHE A 102 6.94 -3.63 -8.26
CA PHE A 102 7.65 -4.44 -7.27
C PHE A 102 9.08 -4.70 -7.72
N ALA A 103 10.04 -4.31 -6.89
CA ALA A 103 11.46 -4.61 -7.04
C ALA A 103 11.90 -5.56 -5.90
N PRO A 104 12.88 -6.46 -6.14
CA PRO A 104 13.39 -7.34 -5.08
C PRO A 104 13.90 -6.60 -3.83
N VAL A 105 14.35 -5.35 -3.99
CA VAL A 105 14.79 -4.50 -2.88
C VAL A 105 13.64 -4.16 -1.92
N ASP A 106 12.38 -4.21 -2.36
CA ASP A 106 11.21 -3.93 -1.52
C ASP A 106 11.06 -4.97 -0.39
N ALA A 107 11.64 -6.17 -0.55
CA ALA A 107 11.70 -7.17 0.52
C ALA A 107 12.50 -6.67 1.74
N LEU A 108 13.44 -5.73 1.55
CA LEU A 108 14.13 -5.08 2.68
C LEU A 108 13.14 -4.29 3.55
N GLY A 109 12.07 -3.75 2.97
CA GLY A 109 11.00 -3.07 3.69
C GLY A 109 10.33 -3.96 4.74
N LEU A 110 10.15 -5.26 4.45
CA LEU A 110 9.63 -6.23 5.44
C LEU A 110 10.60 -6.40 6.60
N GLY A 111 11.90 -6.53 6.32
CA GLY A 111 12.95 -6.60 7.34
C GLY A 111 13.03 -5.33 8.19
N ILE A 112 12.98 -4.16 7.56
CA ILE A 112 12.93 -2.86 8.24
C ILE A 112 11.69 -2.73 9.10
N GLY A 113 10.53 -3.19 8.61
CA GLY A 113 9.28 -3.20 9.37
C GLY A 113 9.39 -4.08 10.62
N ALA A 114 9.90 -5.30 10.48
CA ALA A 114 10.14 -6.21 11.61
C ALA A 114 11.14 -5.61 12.62
N LEU A 115 12.25 -5.04 12.14
CA LEU A 115 13.24 -4.36 12.99
C LEU A 115 12.63 -3.15 13.71
N SER A 116 11.76 -2.40 13.04
CA SER A 116 11.04 -1.28 13.67
C SER A 116 10.14 -1.78 14.80
N GLN A 117 9.41 -2.88 14.59
CA GLN A 117 8.57 -3.47 15.65
C GLN A 117 9.39 -4.00 16.84
N LEU A 118 10.58 -4.56 16.61
CA LEU A 118 11.40 -5.14 17.68
C LEU A 118 12.28 -4.12 18.40
N VAL A 119 12.74 -3.09 17.70
CA VAL A 119 13.73 -2.12 18.20
C VAL A 119 13.12 -0.75 18.36
N LEU A 120 12.52 -0.18 17.32
CA LEU A 120 12.01 1.18 17.36
C LEU A 120 10.87 1.32 18.39
N VAL A 121 9.97 0.34 18.46
CA VAL A 121 8.91 0.32 19.50
C VAL A 121 9.51 0.35 20.89
N LYS A 122 10.50 -0.51 21.18
CA LYS A 122 11.19 -0.53 22.48
C LYS A 122 11.89 0.79 22.80
N VAL A 123 12.60 1.35 21.82
CA VAL A 123 13.30 2.64 21.98
C VAL A 123 12.32 3.76 22.28
N VAL A 124 11.12 3.73 21.70
CA VAL A 124 10.07 4.70 21.99
C VAL A 124 9.46 4.46 23.38
N TYR A 125 9.25 3.21 23.79
CA TYR A 125 8.66 2.87 25.09
C TYR A 125 9.56 3.23 26.29
N LEU A 126 10.89 3.08 26.18
CA LEU A 126 11.82 3.41 27.28
C LEU A 126 11.66 4.84 27.86
N PRO A 127 11.66 5.93 27.06
CA PRO A 127 11.41 7.26 27.61
C PRO A 127 9.95 7.47 28.05
N LEU A 128 9.00 6.78 27.42
CA LEU A 128 7.58 6.84 27.81
C LEU A 128 7.33 6.21 29.19
N GLU A 129 8.03 5.12 29.50
CA GLU A 129 8.05 4.49 30.82
C GLU A 129 8.63 5.42 31.89
N GLU A 130 9.70 6.13 31.59
CA GLU A 130 10.32 7.09 32.53
C GLU A 130 9.37 8.27 32.84
N ILE A 131 8.64 8.76 31.84
CA ILE A 131 7.74 9.93 31.99
C ILE A 131 6.38 9.53 32.58
N TRP A 132 5.84 8.37 32.21
CA TRP A 132 4.55 7.85 32.68
C TRP A 132 4.68 6.44 33.27
N PRO A 133 5.37 6.29 34.41
CA PRO A 133 5.69 4.99 34.97
C PRO A 133 4.45 4.18 35.36
N ASN A 134 3.34 4.85 35.73
CA ASN A 134 2.08 4.18 36.10
C ASN A 134 1.25 3.68 34.89
N THR A 135 1.66 4.01 33.66
CA THR A 135 0.93 3.66 32.43
C THR A 135 1.66 2.60 31.60
N PHE A 136 3.00 2.57 31.65
CA PHE A 136 3.81 1.77 30.72
C PHE A 136 4.72 0.71 31.37
N THR A 137 4.61 0.41 32.67
CA THR A 137 5.48 -0.60 33.32
C THR A 137 5.31 -2.02 32.74
N ASP A 138 6.40 -2.79 32.67
CA ASP A 138 6.46 -4.19 32.19
C ASP A 138 5.37 -5.10 32.79
N ASP A 139 5.04 -4.90 34.07
CA ASP A 139 4.00 -5.66 34.77
C ASP A 139 2.61 -5.55 34.09
N ARG A 140 2.33 -4.43 33.42
CA ARG A 140 1.09 -4.20 32.66
C ARG A 140 1.18 -4.67 31.21
N LEU A 141 2.38 -4.73 30.64
CA LEU A 141 2.59 -5.28 29.29
C LEU A 141 2.49 -6.82 29.28
N GLN A 142 2.92 -7.49 30.34
CA GLN A 142 2.76 -8.96 30.47
C GLN A 142 1.36 -9.39 30.92
N GLU A 143 0.61 -8.53 31.61
CA GLU A 143 -0.79 -8.80 31.98
C GLU A 143 -1.74 -8.81 30.77
N ASN A 144 -1.31 -8.26 29.63
CA ASN A 144 -2.11 -8.06 28.41
C ASN A 144 -1.53 -8.76 27.15
N ALA A 145 -0.56 -9.68 27.31
CA ALA A 145 0.04 -10.46 26.22
C ALA A 145 -0.15 -11.96 26.49
#